data_AF-A0A7W0T806-F1
#
_entry.id   AF-A0A7W0T806-F1
#
_cell.length_a   1.000
_cell.length_b   1.000
_cell.length_c   1.000
_cell.angle_alpha   90.00
_cell.angle_beta   90.00
_cell.angle_gamma   90.00
#
_symmetry.space_group_name_H-M   'P 1'
#
loop_
_entity.id
_entity.type
_entity.pdbx_description
1 polymer ?
#
loop_
_entity_poly.entity_id
_entity_poly.type
_entity_poly.pdbx_seq_one_letter_code
_entity_poly.pdbx_strand_id
1 'polypeptide(L)'
;MARAMADVDGVVVRATGFYSAFAGLLPLARRGLLLDVGDGAVRTNPIDEHDLAAIVAESVVGDGPREIAAGGPEVLTRRAIFEQVAAVAGRPGTVRRMPGWLAGPAAAALALVHPRIGQFARFAALLARHDLIAPALGSRTLAHYLQELPAAA
;
A
#
# COMPACT_ATOMS: atom_id res chain seq x y z
N MET A 1 18.76 7.24 2.44
CA MET A 1 18.28 8.63 2.25
C MET A 1 18.81 9.58 3.33
N ALA A 2 19.14 9.08 4.52
CA ALA A 2 19.67 9.90 5.61
C ALA A 2 20.91 10.74 5.24
N ARG A 3 21.81 10.26 4.35
CA ARG A 3 22.97 11.04 3.88
C ARG A 3 22.60 12.33 3.14
N ALA A 4 21.43 12.37 2.48
CA ALA A 4 20.97 13.55 1.77
C ALA A 4 20.34 14.60 2.71
N MET A 5 20.09 14.24 3.98
CA MET A 5 19.56 15.10 5.04
C MET A 5 20.64 15.33 6.11
N ALA A 6 21.90 15.45 5.71
CA ALA A 6 23.01 15.60 6.65
C ALA A 6 22.96 16.93 7.42
N ASP A 7 22.28 17.92 6.87
CA ASP A 7 22.06 19.27 7.39
C ASP A 7 20.82 19.40 8.28
N VAL A 8 20.02 18.34 8.40
CA VAL A 8 18.82 18.31 9.24
C VAL A 8 19.02 17.31 10.37
N ASP A 9 18.84 17.77 11.61
CA ASP A 9 18.77 16.88 12.77
C ASP A 9 17.41 16.19 12.77
N GLY A 10 17.42 14.88 12.49
CA GLY A 10 16.19 14.13 12.27
C GLY A 10 16.41 12.74 11.69
N VAL A 11 15.30 12.02 11.56
CA VAL A 11 15.21 10.61 11.21
C VAL A 11 14.36 10.41 9.95
N VAL A 12 14.82 9.54 9.04
CA VAL A 12 14.05 9.13 7.86
C VAL A 12 13.29 7.84 8.18
N VAL A 13 11.96 7.92 8.23
CA VAL A 13 11.09 6.74 8.38
C VAL A 13 10.55 6.33 7.01
N ARG A 14 10.89 5.10 6.59
CA ARG A 14 10.50 4.49 5.32
C ARG A 14 9.46 3.41 5.58
N ALA A 15 8.19 3.79 5.49
CA ALA A 15 7.10 2.83 5.51
C ALA A 15 6.98 2.07 4.19
N THR A 16 6.33 0.90 4.22
CA THR A 16 5.89 0.17 3.03
C THR A 16 4.62 0.80 2.44
N GLY A 17 3.50 0.07 2.36
CA GLY A 17 2.20 0.60 1.96
C GLY A 17 1.34 0.97 3.17
N PHE A 18 0.44 1.94 3.02
CA PHE A 18 -0.50 2.31 4.07
C PHE A 18 -1.84 1.57 3.93
N TYR A 19 -2.47 1.24 5.06
CA TYR A 19 -3.79 0.62 5.05
C TYR A 19 -4.87 1.48 4.36
N SER A 20 -4.82 2.81 4.51
CA SER A 20 -5.70 3.76 3.83
C SER A 20 -5.67 3.67 2.30
N ALA A 21 -4.52 3.34 1.72
CA ALA A 21 -4.40 3.17 0.27
C ALA A 21 -5.24 1.96 -0.22
N PHE A 22 -5.33 0.91 0.60
CA PHE A 22 -6.16 -0.27 0.31
C PHE A 22 -7.62 -0.05 0.66
N ALA A 23 -7.91 0.69 1.74
CA ALA A 23 -9.27 1.13 2.05
C ALA A 23 -9.86 1.99 0.93
N GLY A 24 -9.04 2.82 0.28
CA GLY A 24 -9.43 3.60 -0.90
C GLY A 24 -9.92 2.77 -2.09
N LEU A 25 -9.66 1.45 -2.09
CA LEU A 25 -10.17 0.53 -3.12
C LEU A 25 -11.60 0.05 -2.84
N LEU A 26 -12.13 0.21 -1.61
CA LEU A 26 -13.47 -0.26 -1.23
C LEU A 26 -14.59 0.26 -2.14
N PRO A 27 -14.64 1.55 -2.55
CA PRO A 27 -15.68 2.03 -3.47
C PRO A 27 -15.65 1.31 -4.84
N LEU A 28 -14.46 0.98 -5.35
CA LEU A 28 -14.30 0.23 -6.60
C LEU A 28 -14.69 -1.24 -6.40
N ALA A 29 -14.30 -1.83 -5.27
CA ALA A 29 -14.66 -3.19 -4.89
C ALA A 29 -16.18 -3.38 -4.78
N ARG A 30 -16.89 -2.46 -4.13
CA ARG A 30 -18.37 -2.48 -4.04
C ARG A 30 -19.06 -2.40 -5.41
N ARG A 31 -18.40 -1.77 -6.39
CA ARG A 31 -18.87 -1.68 -7.79
C ARG A 31 -18.41 -2.85 -8.67
N GLY A 32 -17.65 -3.80 -8.13
CA GLY A 32 -17.08 -4.93 -8.89
C GLY A 32 -15.99 -4.53 -9.90
N LEU A 33 -15.37 -3.37 -9.68
CA LEU A 33 -14.33 -2.77 -10.54
C LEU A 33 -12.92 -2.97 -9.98
N LEU A 34 -12.75 -3.87 -9.01
CA LEU A 34 -11.45 -4.13 -8.41
C LEU A 34 -10.56 -4.90 -9.38
N LEU A 35 -9.41 -4.31 -9.72
CA LEU A 35 -8.47 -4.82 -10.72
C LEU A 35 -7.06 -4.89 -10.13
N ASP A 36 -6.50 -6.09 -10.06
CA ASP A 36 -5.10 -6.32 -9.70
C ASP A 36 -4.22 -6.43 -10.95
N VAL A 37 -2.93 -6.11 -10.81
CA VAL A 37 -1.95 -6.10 -11.90
C VAL A 37 -0.94 -7.24 -11.71
N GLY A 38 -0.73 -8.02 -12.76
CA GLY A 38 0.20 -9.15 -12.74
C GLY A 38 -0.43 -10.43 -12.21
N ASP A 39 0.40 -11.29 -11.61
CA ASP A 39 -0.01 -12.58 -11.05
C ASP A 39 -0.47 -12.50 -9.58
N GLY A 40 -0.29 -11.33 -8.96
CA GLY A 40 -0.64 -11.05 -7.57
C GLY A 40 0.30 -11.71 -6.54
N ALA A 41 1.42 -12.28 -6.96
CA ALA A 41 2.36 -13.01 -6.10
C ALA A 41 3.31 -12.08 -5.33
N VAL A 42 3.48 -10.84 -5.80
CA VAL A 42 4.30 -9.81 -5.13
C VAL A 42 3.83 -9.60 -3.70
N ARG A 43 4.79 -9.49 -2.78
CA ARG A 43 4.55 -9.42 -1.34
C ARG A 43 4.80 -8.03 -0.79
N THR A 44 4.00 -7.65 0.18
CA THR A 44 4.19 -6.42 0.96
C THR A 44 3.65 -6.59 2.37
N ASN A 45 4.24 -5.92 3.35
CA ASN A 45 3.68 -5.83 4.69
C ASN A 45 3.23 -4.40 5.01
N PRO A 46 2.03 -4.00 4.55
CA PRO A 46 1.54 -2.64 4.76
C PRO A 46 1.31 -2.36 6.24
N ILE A 47 1.35 -1.09 6.64
CA ILE A 47 1.29 -0.65 8.03
C ILE A 47 0.07 0.26 8.27
N ASP A 48 -0.50 0.18 9.47
CA ASP A 48 -1.50 1.13 9.97
C ASP A 48 -0.87 2.52 10.14
N GLU A 49 -1.58 3.57 9.77
CA GLU A 49 -1.11 4.94 9.94
C GLU A 49 -0.92 5.29 11.42
N HIS A 50 -1.72 4.72 12.32
CA HIS A 50 -1.57 4.93 13.75
C HIS A 50 -0.26 4.32 14.29
N ASP A 51 0.04 3.07 13.92
CA ASP A 51 1.31 2.41 14.28
C ASP A 51 2.50 3.21 13.73
N LEU A 52 2.41 3.68 12.47
CA LEU A 52 3.47 4.49 11.88
C LEU A 52 3.65 5.83 12.62
N ALA A 53 2.57 6.49 13.03
CA ALA A 53 2.65 7.73 13.78
C ALA A 53 3.33 7.53 15.14
N ALA A 54 3.05 6.42 15.83
CA ALA A 54 3.75 6.06 17.06
C ALA A 54 5.26 5.84 16.83
N ILE A 55 5.63 5.09 15.78
CA ILE A 55 7.04 4.88 15.39
C ILE A 55 7.73 6.21 15.11
N VAL A 56 7.08 7.12 14.39
CA VAL A 56 7.62 8.45 14.10
C VAL A 56 7.84 9.22 15.41
N ALA A 57 6.84 9.27 16.30
CA ALA A 57 6.93 9.99 17.57
C ALA A 57 8.04 9.45 18.48
N GLU A 58 8.22 8.13 18.54
CA GLU A 58 9.32 7.51 19.30
C GLU A 58 10.68 7.79 18.66
N SER A 59 10.75 7.83 17.32
CA SER A 59 12.00 8.03 16.59
C SER A 59 12.62 9.42 16.76
N VAL A 60 11.82 10.45 17.05
CA VAL A 60 12.33 11.82 17.26
C VAL A 60 12.83 12.10 18.67
N VAL A 61 12.55 11.24 19.65
CA VAL A 61 12.85 11.48 21.08
C VAL A 61 14.11 10.74 21.56
N GLY A 62 14.76 9.94 20.71
CA GLY A 62 15.91 9.11 21.13
C GLY A 62 17.15 9.22 20.24
N ASP A 63 18.28 8.74 20.77
CA ASP A 63 19.56 8.55 20.04
C ASP A 63 19.52 7.34 19.08
N GLY A 64 18.34 7.08 18.52
CA GLY A 64 18.05 5.93 17.67
C GLY A 64 18.67 6.02 16.27
N PRO A 65 18.44 5.00 15.43
CA PRO A 65 18.92 5.02 14.06
C PRO A 65 18.33 6.18 13.26
N ARG A 66 19.17 6.86 12.48
CA ARG A 66 18.74 7.96 11.57
C ARG A 66 17.91 7.51 10.37
N GLU A 67 17.78 6.20 10.15
CA GLU A 67 16.93 5.65 9.10
C GLU A 67 16.22 4.40 9.62
N ILE A 68 14.89 4.39 9.54
CA ILE A 68 14.03 3.32 10.05
C ILE A 68 13.17 2.83 8.89
N ALA A 69 13.20 1.53 8.61
CA ALA A 69 12.23 0.90 7.71
C ALA A 69 11.11 0.29 8.56
N ALA A 70 9.85 0.55 8.21
CA ALA A 70 8.69 0.13 8.98
C ALA A 70 7.65 -0.54 8.10
N GLY A 71 7.22 -1.73 8.48
CA GLY A 71 6.07 -2.41 7.88
C GLY A 71 5.13 -2.93 8.96
N GLY A 72 3.92 -3.31 8.55
CA GLY A 72 2.97 -3.91 9.47
C GLY A 72 3.33 -5.35 9.83
N PRO A 73 2.50 -5.96 10.69
CA PRO A 73 2.79 -7.28 11.28
C PRO A 73 2.70 -8.43 10.26
N GLU A 74 1.96 -8.25 9.17
CA GLU A 74 1.65 -9.32 8.22
C GLU A 74 2.32 -9.09 6.86
N VAL A 75 3.11 -10.06 6.40
CA VAL A 75 3.56 -10.11 5.01
C VAL A 75 2.47 -10.75 4.15
N LEU A 76 1.85 -9.95 3.29
CA LEU A 76 0.72 -10.37 2.46
C LEU A 76 1.09 -10.32 0.98
N THR A 77 0.50 -11.22 0.18
CA THR A 77 0.54 -11.09 -1.28
C THR A 77 -0.44 -10.00 -1.74
N ARG A 78 -0.20 -9.38 -2.90
CA ARG A 78 -1.15 -8.45 -3.52
C ARG A 78 -2.53 -9.08 -3.69
N ARG A 79 -2.56 -10.35 -4.05
CA ARG A 79 -3.79 -11.15 -4.13
C ARG A 79 -4.53 -11.19 -2.80
N ALA A 80 -3.86 -11.57 -1.72
CA ALA A 80 -4.47 -11.68 -0.40
C ALA A 80 -5.05 -10.32 0.07
N ILE A 81 -4.33 -9.22 -0.19
CA ILE A 81 -4.82 -7.87 0.13
C ILE A 81 -6.11 -7.56 -0.64
N PHE A 82 -6.12 -7.79 -1.95
CA PHE A 82 -7.29 -7.52 -2.80
C PHE A 82 -8.49 -8.41 -2.42
N GLU A 83 -8.24 -9.65 -2.01
CA GLU A 83 -9.26 -10.57 -1.50
C GLU A 83 -9.86 -10.07 -0.17
N GLN A 84 -9.04 -9.58 0.76
CA GLN A 84 -9.53 -8.96 2.00
C GLN A 84 -10.41 -7.73 1.73
N VAL A 85 -9.98 -6.84 0.82
CA VAL A 85 -10.77 -5.68 0.40
C VAL A 85 -12.09 -6.11 -0.24
N ALA A 86 -12.06 -7.09 -1.15
CA ALA A 86 -13.26 -7.60 -1.82
C ALA A 86 -14.25 -8.25 -0.84
N ALA A 87 -13.74 -8.99 0.14
CA ALA A 87 -14.55 -9.61 1.19
C ALA A 87 -15.27 -8.55 2.05
N VAL A 88 -14.55 -7.53 2.52
CA VAL A 88 -15.15 -6.42 3.30
C VAL A 88 -16.14 -5.61 2.46
N ALA A 89 -15.92 -5.50 1.15
CA ALA A 89 -16.86 -4.87 0.22
C ALA A 89 -18.12 -5.70 -0.08
N GLY A 90 -18.27 -6.90 0.50
CA GLY A 90 -19.40 -7.79 0.26
C GLY A 90 -19.39 -8.44 -1.13
N ARG A 91 -18.23 -8.49 -1.81
CA ARG A 91 -18.06 -9.07 -3.15
C ARG A 91 -16.85 -10.00 -3.23
N PRO A 92 -16.81 -11.09 -2.43
CA PRO A 92 -15.71 -12.03 -2.50
C PRO A 92 -15.56 -12.61 -3.92
N GLY A 93 -14.32 -12.78 -4.39
CA GLY A 93 -14.02 -13.38 -5.70
C GLY A 93 -14.19 -12.46 -6.92
N THR A 94 -14.53 -11.18 -6.76
CA THR A 94 -14.69 -10.27 -7.91
C THR A 94 -13.41 -9.55 -8.34
N VAL A 95 -12.25 -9.98 -7.85
CA VAL A 95 -10.96 -9.39 -8.22
C VAL A 95 -10.61 -9.79 -9.65
N ARG A 96 -10.60 -8.81 -10.57
CA ARG A 96 -10.13 -9.01 -11.94
C ARG A 96 -8.61 -8.89 -11.97
N ARG A 97 -7.96 -9.53 -12.94
CA ARG A 97 -6.51 -9.42 -13.15
C ARG A 97 -6.18 -8.89 -14.53
N MET A 98 -5.26 -7.94 -14.57
CA MET A 98 -4.63 -7.47 -15.81
C MET A 98 -3.22 -8.06 -15.93
N PRO A 99 -2.87 -8.70 -17.05
CA PRO A 99 -1.49 -9.12 -17.32
C PRO A 99 -0.48 -7.98 -17.13
N GLY A 100 0.64 -8.24 -16.46
CA GLY A 100 1.61 -7.20 -16.10
C GLY A 100 2.20 -6.44 -17.30
N TRP A 101 2.32 -7.09 -18.46
CA TRP A 101 2.82 -6.46 -19.69
C TRP A 101 1.86 -5.39 -20.25
N LEU A 102 0.56 -5.45 -19.92
CA LEU A 102 -0.43 -4.45 -20.33
C LEU A 102 -0.42 -3.19 -19.44
N ALA A 103 0.14 -3.28 -18.23
CA ALA A 103 0.06 -2.20 -17.26
C ALA A 103 0.77 -0.91 -17.71
N GLY A 104 1.94 -1.05 -18.33
CA GLY A 104 2.71 0.08 -18.88
C GLY A 104 1.97 0.82 -19.99
N PRO A 105 1.59 0.13 -21.09
CA PRO A 105 0.79 0.73 -22.17
C PRO A 105 -0.53 1.35 -21.69
N ALA A 106 -1.26 0.66 -20.81
CA ALA A 106 -2.51 1.18 -20.25
C ALA A 106 -2.29 2.49 -19.47
N ALA A 107 -1.25 2.54 -18.64
CA ALA A 107 -0.91 3.75 -17.88
C ALA A 107 -0.41 4.90 -18.77
N ALA A 108 0.29 4.59 -19.87
CA ALA A 108 0.69 5.58 -20.87
C ALA A 108 -0.52 6.17 -21.61
N ALA A 109 -1.45 5.33 -22.07
CA ALA A 109 -2.69 5.76 -22.68
C ALA A 109 -3.53 6.62 -21.73
N LEU A 110 -3.65 6.20 -20.46
CA LEU A 110 -4.36 6.96 -19.44
C LEU A 110 -3.72 8.32 -19.16
N ALA A 111 -2.40 8.43 -19.30
CA ALA A 111 -1.71 9.71 -19.13
C ALA A 111 -2.00 10.72 -20.25
N LEU A 112 -2.41 10.27 -21.44
CA LEU A 112 -2.82 11.17 -22.53
C LEU A 112 -4.14 11.87 -22.22
N VAL A 113 -5.05 11.18 -21.52
CA VAL A 113 -6.38 11.70 -21.17
C VAL A 113 -6.37 12.37 -19.79
N HIS A 114 -5.70 11.75 -18.82
CA HIS A 114 -5.63 12.23 -17.45
C HIS A 114 -4.22 12.04 -16.86
N PRO A 115 -3.30 12.99 -17.09
CA PRO A 115 -1.87 12.87 -16.75
C PRO A 115 -1.59 12.39 -15.33
N ARG A 116 -2.31 12.95 -14.34
CA ARG A 116 -2.15 12.59 -12.92
C ARG A 116 -2.50 11.13 -12.62
N ILE A 117 -3.62 10.63 -13.14
CA ILE A 117 -4.03 9.23 -12.94
C ILE A 117 -3.09 8.31 -13.73
N GLY A 118 -2.66 8.71 -14.92
CA GLY A 118 -1.66 7.95 -15.69
C GLY A 118 -0.31 7.82 -14.95
N GLN A 119 0.15 8.87 -14.25
CA GLN A 119 1.34 8.79 -13.41
C GLN A 119 1.14 7.84 -12.22
N PHE A 120 0.01 7.95 -11.52
CA PHE A 120 -0.34 7.03 -10.43
C PHE A 120 -0.42 5.57 -10.91
N ALA A 121 -1.02 5.33 -12.08
CA ALA A 121 -1.12 4.00 -12.68
C ALA A 121 0.27 3.43 -13.04
N ARG A 122 1.19 4.26 -13.56
CA ARG A 122 2.59 3.83 -13.79
C ARG A 122 3.28 3.45 -12.49
N PHE A 123 3.10 4.26 -11.44
CA PHE A 123 3.64 3.97 -10.13
C PHE A 123 3.09 2.63 -9.57
N ALA A 124 1.77 2.44 -9.61
CA ALA A 124 1.13 1.19 -9.19
C ALA A 124 1.63 -0.02 -10.00
N ALA A 125 1.82 0.12 -11.31
CA ALA A 125 2.36 -0.92 -12.17
C ALA A 125 3.81 -1.31 -11.81
N LEU A 126 4.62 -0.36 -11.33
CA LEU A 126 5.97 -0.64 -10.85
C LEU A 126 5.95 -1.37 -9.50
N LEU A 127 5.11 -0.91 -8.56
CA LEU A 127 4.97 -1.57 -7.26
C LEU A 127 4.49 -3.02 -7.41
N ALA A 128 3.65 -3.30 -8.40
CA ALA A 128 3.16 -4.65 -8.70
C ALA A 128 4.23 -5.63 -9.20
N ARG A 129 5.51 -5.22 -9.29
CA ARG A 129 6.62 -6.06 -9.78
C ARG A 129 7.71 -6.32 -8.75
N HIS A 130 7.64 -5.69 -7.57
CA HIS A 130 8.72 -5.75 -6.59
C HIS A 130 8.16 -6.02 -5.20
N ASP A 131 8.79 -6.95 -4.47
CA ASP A 131 8.47 -7.18 -3.06
C ASP A 131 8.84 -5.93 -2.23
N LEU A 132 7.90 -5.49 -1.41
CA LEU A 132 8.01 -4.31 -0.55
C LEU A 132 7.84 -4.75 0.91
N ILE A 133 8.89 -5.35 1.46
CA ILE A 133 8.91 -5.89 2.80
C ILE A 133 9.88 -5.09 3.67
N ALA A 134 9.43 -4.68 4.84
CA ALA A 134 10.22 -4.01 5.87
C ALA A 134 10.12 -4.76 7.21
N PRO A 135 10.97 -4.45 8.22
CA PRO A 135 10.78 -4.96 9.57
C PRO A 135 9.35 -4.74 10.07
N ALA A 136 8.76 -5.78 10.68
CA ALA A 136 7.42 -5.72 11.24
C ALA A 136 7.46 -4.93 12.56
N LEU A 137 7.14 -3.64 12.48
CA LEU A 137 7.10 -2.72 13.61
C LEU A 137 5.66 -2.32 13.97
N GLY A 138 4.71 -2.51 13.05
CA GLY A 138 3.29 -2.36 13.33
C GLY A 138 2.71 -3.54 14.11
N SER A 139 1.57 -3.29 14.75
CA SER A 139 0.85 -4.22 15.60
C SER A 139 -0.53 -4.59 15.03
N ARG A 140 -1.16 -3.67 14.28
CA ARG A 140 -2.51 -3.85 13.76
C ARG A 140 -2.51 -4.57 12.41
N THR A 141 -3.45 -5.50 12.22
CA THR A 141 -3.65 -6.23 10.95
C THR A 141 -4.49 -5.44 9.95
N LEU A 142 -4.29 -5.70 8.65
CA LEU A 142 -5.07 -5.05 7.59
C LEU A 142 -6.55 -5.44 7.68
N ALA A 143 -6.84 -6.72 8.00
CA ALA A 143 -8.21 -7.20 8.14
C ALA A 143 -8.97 -6.44 9.24
N HIS A 144 -8.34 -6.23 10.40
CA HIS A 144 -8.93 -5.47 11.51
C HIS A 144 -9.15 -4.00 11.13
N TYR A 145 -8.17 -3.39 10.43
CA TYR A 145 -8.33 -2.03 9.90
C TYR A 145 -9.54 -1.90 8.98
N LEU A 146 -9.69 -2.79 8.01
CA LEU A 146 -10.78 -2.71 7.04
C LEU A 146 -12.16 -2.96 7.68
N GLN A 147 -12.26 -3.78 8.72
CA GLN A 147 -13.51 -4.10 9.41
C GLN A 147 -14.03 -2.94 10.28
N GLU A 148 -13.15 -2.12 10.84
CA GLU A 148 -13.54 -0.95 11.63
C GLU A 148 -14.00 0.24 10.79
N LEU A 149 -13.73 0.23 9.49
CA LEU A 149 -14.20 1.30 8.61
C LEU A 149 -15.73 1.31 8.58
N PRO A 150 -16.36 2.49 8.68
CA PRO A 150 -17.80 2.59 8.53
C PRO A 150 -18.24 1.94 7.22
N ALA A 151 -19.31 1.14 7.27
CA ALA A 151 -19.99 0.75 6.05
C ALA A 151 -20.38 2.05 5.33
N ALA A 152 -19.76 2.33 4.18
CA ALA A 152 -20.06 3.55 3.46
C ALA A 152 -21.56 3.54 3.11
N ALA A 153 -22.24 4.62 3.50
CA ALA A 153 -23.63 4.87 3.14
C ALA A 153 -23.83 4.90 1.62
#